data_AF-A0A2E0KJD9-F1
#
_entry.id   AF-A0A2E0KJD9-F1
#
_cell.length_a   1.000
_cell.length_b   1.000
_cell.length_c   1.000
_cell.angle_alpha   90.00
_cell.angle_beta   90.00
_cell.angle_gamma   90.00
#
_symmetry.space_group_name_H-M   'P 1'
#
loop_
_entity.id
_entity.type
_entity.pdbx_description
1 polymer ?
#
loop_
_entity_poly.entity_id
_entity_poly.type
_entity_poly.pdbx_seq_one_letter_code
_entity_poly.pdbx_strand_id
1 'polypeptide(L)' 'MESRSPSQPDQSDLVSLIRDLDQDRAWLLEQIDRGRWPELRLDLAALERELGQLLIRAGERMEGDGQLD' A
#
# COMPACT_ATOMS: atom_id res chain seq x y z
N MET A 1 -22.13 -25.70 12.67
CA MET A 1 -20.94 -25.33 13.47
C MET A 1 -19.78 -25.30 12.50
N GLU A 2 -19.59 -24.18 11.81
CA GLU A 2 -18.43 -23.96 10.94
C GLU A 2 -17.98 -22.53 11.21
N SER A 3 -17.13 -22.38 12.22
CA SER A 3 -16.43 -21.14 12.47
C SER A 3 -15.47 -20.95 11.29
N ARG A 4 -15.86 -20.11 10.32
CA ARG A 4 -14.99 -19.69 9.22
C ARG A 4 -13.83 -18.93 9.86
N SER A 5 -12.73 -19.61 10.14
CA SER A 5 -11.49 -18.96 10.54
C SER A 5 -11.19 -17.87 9.52
N PRO A 6 -10.78 -16.66 9.93
CA PRO A 6 -10.32 -15.66 8.96
C PRO A 6 -9.12 -16.27 8.26
N SER A 7 -9.30 -16.69 7.00
CA SER A 7 -8.22 -17.15 6.14
C SER A 7 -7.15 -16.07 6.16
N GLN A 8 -5.94 -16.41 6.62
CA GLN A 8 -4.81 -15.51 6.48
C GLN A 8 -4.70 -15.17 4.99
N PRO A 9 -4.56 -13.88 4.62
CA PRO A 9 -4.41 -13.51 3.22
C PRO A 9 -3.22 -14.30 2.66
N ASP A 10 -3.46 -15.00 1.56
CA ASP A 10 -2.39 -15.74 0.89
C ASP A 10 -1.30 -14.74 0.50
N GLN A 11 -0.03 -15.17 0.53
CA GLN A 11 1.11 -14.28 0.22
C GLN A 11 0.95 -13.62 -1.15
N SER A 12 0.32 -14.31 -2.12
CA SER A 12 -0.06 -13.77 -3.43
C SER A 12 -1.07 -12.62 -3.37
N ASP A 13 -2.07 -12.72 -2.48
CA ASP A 13 -3.06 -11.65 -2.29
C ASP A 13 -2.41 -10.42 -1.67
N LEU A 14 -1.45 -10.63 -0.75
CA LEU A 14 -0.69 -9.55 -0.15
C LEU A 14 0.21 -8.84 -1.17
N VAL A 15 0.90 -9.57 -2.05
CA VAL A 15 1.71 -8.98 -3.15
C VAL A 15 0.81 -8.12 -4.04
N SER A 16 -0.35 -8.66 -4.41
CA SER A 16 -1.31 -7.97 -5.29
C SER A 16 -1.84 -6.69 -4.64
N LEU A 17 -2.18 -6.76 -3.34
CA LEU A 17 -2.63 -5.61 -2.57
C LEU A 17 -1.56 -4.51 -2.48
N ILE A 18 -0.29 -4.88 -2.23
CA ILE A 18 0.81 -3.90 -2.18
C ILE A 18 1.00 -3.21 -3.53
N ARG A 19 0.90 -3.95 -4.63
CA ARG A 19 1.00 -3.39 -5.98
C ARG A 19 -0.16 -2.42 -6.26
N ASP A 20 -1.38 -2.80 -5.91
CA ASP A 20 -2.56 -1.97 -6.16
C ASP A 20 -2.50 -0.69 -5.32
N LEU A 21 -2.05 -0.77 -4.06
CA LEU A 21 -1.81 0.40 -3.21
C LEU A 21 -0.72 1.33 -3.76
N ASP A 22 0.33 0.80 -4.37
CA ASP A 22 1.38 1.63 -5.00
C ASP A 22 0.84 2.35 -6.24
N GLN A 23 0.01 1.68 -7.04
CA GLN A 23 -0.69 2.29 -8.18
C GLN A 23 -1.62 3.42 -7.71
N ASP A 24 -2.42 3.19 -6.67
CA ASP A 24 -3.33 4.19 -6.11
C ASP A 24 -2.57 5.39 -5.52
N ARG A 25 -1.43 5.13 -4.84
CA ARG A 25 -0.53 6.18 -4.34
C ARG A 25 -0.03 7.07 -5.48
N ALA A 26 0.46 6.47 -6.56
CA ALA A 26 0.94 7.21 -7.72
C ALA A 26 -0.18 8.02 -8.39
N TRP A 27 -1.38 7.46 -8.49
CA TRP A 27 -2.55 8.17 -9.00
C TRP A 27 -2.91 9.37 -8.12
N LEU A 28 -2.94 9.19 -6.79
CA LEU A 28 -3.24 10.27 -5.84
C LEU A 28 -2.25 11.43 -6.00
N LEU A 29 -0.95 11.13 -6.09
CA LEU A 29 0.09 12.13 -6.28
C LEU A 29 -0.10 12.91 -7.58
N GLU A 30 -0.40 12.22 -8.69
CA GLU A 30 -0.68 12.88 -9.98
C GLU A 30 -1.88 13.82 -9.88
N GLN A 31 -2.95 13.42 -9.20
CA GLN A 31 -4.13 14.28 -9.02
C GLN A 31 -3.80 15.53 -8.19
N ILE A 32 -3.00 15.38 -7.13
CA ILE A 32 -2.53 16.50 -6.32
C ILE A 32 -1.71 17.47 -7.19
N ASP A 33 -0.81 16.96 -8.03
CA ASP A 33 0.01 17.77 -8.93
C ASP A 33 -0.80 18.49 -10.00
N ARG A 34 -1.91 17.88 -10.46
CA ARG A 34 -2.89 18.53 -11.34
C ARG A 34 -3.74 19.60 -10.63
N GLY A 35 -3.52 19.85 -9.34
CA GLY A 35 -4.21 20.87 -8.57
C GLY A 35 -5.59 20.45 -8.05
N ARG A 36 -5.87 19.14 -8.00
CA ARG A 36 -7.09 18.61 -7.37
C ARG A 36 -7.01 18.76 -5.85
N TRP A 37 -8.15 19.01 -5.21
CA TRP A 37 -8.29 19.16 -3.75
C TRP A 37 -7.28 20.13 -3.13
N PRO A 38 -7.24 21.40 -3.59
CA PRO A 38 -6.25 22.37 -3.12
C PRO A 38 -6.31 22.60 -1.60
N GLU A 39 -7.51 22.49 -1.01
CA GLU A 39 -7.73 22.62 0.44
C GLU A 39 -7.18 21.44 1.26
N LEU A 40 -6.98 20.26 0.66
CA LEU A 40 -6.45 19.05 1.31
C LEU A 40 -5.06 18.68 0.79
N ARG A 41 -4.42 19.50 -0.04
CA ARG A 41 -3.16 19.17 -0.72
C ARG A 41 -2.06 18.73 0.25
N LEU A 42 -1.93 19.44 1.38
CA LEU A 42 -0.92 19.14 2.39
C LEU A 42 -1.21 17.83 3.11
N ASP A 43 -2.47 17.60 3.49
CA ASP A 43 -2.89 16.38 4.17
C ASP A 43 -2.77 15.15 3.26
N LEU A 44 -3.17 15.29 1.99
CA LEU A 44 -3.04 14.22 0.99
C LEU A 44 -1.59 13.92 0.64
N ALA A 45 -0.71 14.93 0.59
CA ALA A 45 0.72 14.71 0.42
C ALA A 45 1.37 14.03 1.63
N ALA A 46 0.94 14.37 2.85
CA ALA A 46 1.38 13.68 4.06
C ALA A 46 0.93 12.20 4.04
N LEU A 47 -0.33 11.95 3.70
CA LEU A 47 -0.89 10.61 3.57
C LEU A 47 -0.15 9.77 2.50
N GLU A 48 0.09 10.35 1.32
CA GLU A 48 0.87 9.71 0.24
C GLU A 48 2.25 9.28 0.75
N ARG A 49 2.93 10.17 1.47
CA ARG A 49 4.27 9.90 2.02
C ARG A 49 4.25 8.82 3.10
N GLU A 50 3.24 8.81 3.96
CA GLU A 50 3.05 7.75 4.97
C GLU A 50 2.78 6.41 4.30
N LEU A 51 1.93 6.39 3.27
CA LEU A 51 1.63 5.20 2.48
C LEU A 51 2.88 4.68 1.76
N GLY A 52 3.69 5.56 1.16
CA GLY A 52 4.96 5.19 0.53
C GLY A 52 5.93 4.50 1.52
N GLN A 53 6.06 5.02 2.75
CA GLN A 53 6.87 4.37 3.78
C GLN A 53 6.33 3.01 4.21
N LEU A 54 5.01 2.87 4.28
CA LEU A 54 4.37 1.59 4.62
C LEU A 54 4.63 0.55 3.53
N LEU A 55 4.49 0.92 2.26
CA LEU A 55 4.71 0.03 1.12
C LEU A 55 6.18 -0.43 1.02
N ILE A 56 7.13 0.46 1.26
CA ILE A 56 8.56 0.09 1.33
C ILE A 56 8.79 -0.98 2.40
N ARG A 57 8.31 -0.75 3.63
CA ARG A 57 8.44 -1.73 4.72
C ARG A 57 7.72 -3.05 4.44
N ALA A 58 6.60 -2.99 3.72
CA ALA A 58 5.87 -4.18 3.32
C ALA A 58 6.67 -4.98 2.28
N GLY A 59 7.24 -4.32 1.26
CA GLY A 59 8.13 -4.93 0.29
C GLY A 59 9.36 -5.57 0.94
N GLU A 60 10.04 -4.86 1.83
CA GLU A 60 11.21 -5.36 2.58
C GLU A 60 10.87 -6.64 3.38
N ARG A 61 9.68 -6.72 3.98
CA ARG A 61 9.23 -7.92 4.71
C ARG A 61 8.99 -9.11 3.79
N MET A 62 8.53 -8.87 2.57
CA MET A 62 8.30 -9.93 1.60
C MET A 62 9.59 -10.43 0.96
N GLU A 63 10.56 -9.53 0.73
CA GLU A 63 11.89 -9.89 0.26
C GLU A 63 12.69 -10.62 1.36
N GLY A 64 12.55 -10.18 2.62
CA GLY A 64 13.22 -10.80 3.77
C GLY A 64 12.70 -12.20 4.14
N ASP A 65 11.44 -12.51 3.86
CA ASP A 65 10.85 -13.85 4.05
C ASP A 65 11.37 -14.88 3.02
N GLY A 66 11.98 -14.42 1.93
CA GLY A 66 12.52 -15.26 0.85
C GLY A 66 13.99 -15.66 1.00
N GLN A 67 14.69 -15.21 2.04
CA GLN A 67 16.14 -15.44 2.22
C GLN A 67 16.50 -16.47 3.31
N LEU A 68 15.57 -17.37 3.66
CA LEU A 68 15.83 -18.48 4.59
C LEU A 68 15.62 -19.88 3.99
N ASP A 69 15.82 -20.04 2.69
CA ASP A 69 15.97 -21.37 2.05
C ASP A 69 17.32 -21.52 1.34
#